data_AF-A0A9J7AHF3-F1
#
_entry.id   AF-A0A9J7AHF3-F1
#
_cell.length_a   1.000
_cell.length_b   1.000
_cell.length_c   1.000
_cell.angle_alpha   90.00
_cell.angle_beta   90.00
_cell.angle_gamma   90.00
#
_symmetry.space_group_name_H-M   'P 1'
#
loop_
_entity.id
_entity.type
_entity.pdbx_description
1 polymer ?
#
loop_
_entity_poly.entity_id
_entity_poly.type
_entity_poly.pdbx_seq_one_letter_code
_entity_poly.pdbx_strand_id
1 'polypeptide(L)'
;MTPSFEYPIQRAAICAAFAHINQGHIQLWCEHNDQDFSPFTKLNNKVQSYLRGELKSLPNLERFHEAFAQWREELTQDDALAYQIAELTCSCLYSAAESILDPECDDVELILQDVDAIYHSMESLTDSVPDLQAYKADILQGLTDILSEAKQAPLSKDYFGFLKECDTSLFGL
;
A
#
# COMPACT_ATOMS: atom_id res chain seq x y z
N MET A 1 -9.39 -19.12 -0.34
CA MET A 1 -10.29 -18.32 -1.18
C MET A 1 -9.86 -16.89 -0.98
N THR A 2 -9.28 -16.25 -1.99
CA THR A 2 -8.83 -14.85 -1.87
C THR A 2 -10.05 -13.97 -1.60
N PRO A 3 -10.02 -13.08 -0.60
CA PRO A 3 -11.15 -12.16 -0.37
C PRO A 3 -11.41 -11.33 -1.62
N SER A 4 -12.69 -11.19 -1.97
CA SER A 4 -13.15 -10.40 -3.12
C SER A 4 -13.48 -8.99 -2.67
N PHE A 5 -12.86 -7.99 -3.30
CA PHE A 5 -13.07 -6.57 -2.99
C PHE A 5 -13.88 -5.92 -4.10
N GLU A 6 -15.20 -6.12 -4.02
CA GLU A 6 -16.15 -5.73 -5.05
C GLU A 6 -16.21 -4.21 -5.28
N TYR A 7 -16.02 -3.41 -4.22
CA TYR A 7 -16.15 -1.96 -4.30
C TYR A 7 -14.79 -1.26 -4.46
N PRO A 8 -14.70 -0.20 -5.28
CA PRO A 8 -13.46 0.57 -5.46
C PRO A 8 -12.86 1.08 -4.16
N ILE A 9 -13.72 1.44 -3.19
CA ILE A 9 -13.27 1.88 -1.86
C ILE A 9 -12.53 0.78 -1.10
N GLN A 10 -12.93 -0.48 -1.24
CA GLN A 10 -12.29 -1.61 -0.55
C GLN A 10 -10.92 -1.86 -1.15
N ARG A 11 -10.82 -1.84 -2.48
CA ARG A 11 -9.55 -1.98 -3.21
C ARG A 11 -8.58 -0.86 -2.87
N ALA A 12 -9.06 0.39 -2.95
CA ALA A 12 -8.28 1.56 -2.55
C ALA A 12 -7.80 1.46 -1.09
N ALA A 13 -8.66 1.01 -0.16
CA ALA A 13 -8.32 0.89 1.24
C ALA A 13 -7.25 -0.17 1.51
N ILE A 14 -7.25 -1.29 0.79
CA ILE A 14 -6.27 -2.36 0.99
C ILE A 14 -4.92 -1.98 0.42
N CYS A 15 -4.91 -1.46 -0.80
CA CYS A 15 -3.70 -0.94 -1.42
C CYS A 15 -3.09 0.18 -0.54
N ALA A 16 -3.93 1.09 -0.02
CA ALA A 16 -3.48 2.14 0.91
C ALA A 16 -2.97 1.59 2.26
N ALA A 17 -3.59 0.53 2.77
CA ALA A 17 -3.14 -0.12 4.00
C ALA A 17 -1.74 -0.73 3.81
N PHE A 18 -1.52 -1.46 2.72
CA PHE A 18 -0.23 -2.10 2.44
C PHE A 18 0.85 -1.06 2.16
N ALA A 19 0.53 0.04 1.47
CA ALA A 19 1.45 1.16 1.31
C ALA A 19 1.83 1.79 2.67
N HIS A 20 0.86 1.94 3.58
CA HIS A 20 1.08 2.50 4.90
C HIS A 20 1.95 1.60 5.78
N ILE A 21 1.60 0.32 5.87
CA ILE A 21 2.30 -0.69 6.68
C ILE A 21 3.77 -0.83 6.25
N ASN A 22 4.03 -0.74 4.93
CA ASN A 22 5.38 -0.92 4.39
C ASN A 22 6.14 0.40 4.16
N GLN A 23 5.58 1.56 4.53
CA GLN A 23 6.16 2.89 4.20
C GLN A 23 7.62 3.06 4.66
N GLY A 24 8.02 2.38 5.74
CA GLY A 24 9.39 2.45 6.25
C GLY A 24 10.42 1.98 5.23
N HIS A 25 10.09 1.02 4.37
CA HIS A 25 11.02 0.47 3.37
C HIS A 25 11.36 1.49 2.28
N ILE A 26 10.35 2.15 1.71
CA ILE A 26 10.57 3.19 0.70
C ILE A 26 11.23 4.43 1.32
N GLN A 27 10.92 4.75 2.58
CA GLN A 27 11.62 5.83 3.29
C GLN A 27 13.11 5.53 3.42
N LEU A 28 13.46 4.33 3.93
CA LEU A 28 14.85 3.90 4.04
C LEU A 28 15.54 3.86 2.67
N TRP A 29 14.87 3.37 1.63
CA TRP A 29 15.41 3.36 0.27
C TRP A 29 15.78 4.77 -0.21
N CYS A 30 14.88 5.73 -0.01
CA CYS A 30 15.12 7.13 -0.38
C CYS A 30 16.28 7.73 0.41
N GLU A 31 16.36 7.47 1.72
CA GLU A 31 17.44 7.94 2.58
C GLU A 31 18.81 7.39 2.15
N HIS A 32 18.90 6.11 1.77
CA HIS A 32 20.15 5.49 1.33
C HIS A 32 20.61 5.98 -0.06
N ASN A 33 19.68 6.39 -0.91
CA ASN A 33 19.94 6.80 -2.30
C ASN A 33 19.88 8.32 -2.51
N ASP A 34 19.80 9.12 -1.44
CA ASP A 34 19.67 10.60 -1.49
C ASP A 34 18.49 11.07 -2.38
N GLN A 35 17.35 10.37 -2.28
CA GLN A 35 16.13 10.69 -3.03
C GLN A 35 15.08 11.37 -2.16
N ASP A 36 14.28 12.28 -2.74
CA ASP A 36 13.21 12.96 -2.01
C ASP A 36 12.00 12.05 -1.79
N PHE A 37 11.68 11.73 -0.54
CA PHE A 37 10.49 10.94 -0.17
C PHE A 37 9.17 11.73 -0.16
N SER A 38 9.21 13.04 -0.40
CA SER A 38 8.03 13.90 -0.32
C SER A 38 6.88 13.55 -1.28
N PRO A 39 7.11 13.05 -2.51
CA PRO A 39 6.02 12.68 -3.42
C PRO A 39 5.15 11.55 -2.85
N PHE A 40 5.76 10.50 -2.30
CA PHE A 40 5.05 9.42 -1.60
C PHE A 40 4.19 9.97 -0.46
N THR A 41 4.79 10.78 0.42
CA THR A 41 4.08 11.35 1.58
C THR A 41 2.91 12.23 1.14
N LYS A 42 3.07 13.03 0.07
CA LYS A 42 2.02 13.92 -0.44
C LYS A 42 0.85 13.13 -1.02
N LEU A 43 1.10 12.12 -1.84
CA LEU A 43 0.04 11.27 -2.40
C LEU A 43 -0.66 10.46 -1.30
N ASN A 44 0.10 9.81 -0.40
CA ASN A 44 -0.48 9.07 0.72
C ASN A 44 -1.42 9.95 1.56
N ASN A 45 -1.02 11.19 1.86
CA ASN A 45 -1.91 12.14 2.55
C ASN A 45 -3.22 12.42 1.78
N LYS A 46 -3.20 12.45 0.45
CA LYS A 46 -4.43 12.64 -0.36
C LYS A 46 -5.31 11.41 -0.36
N VAL A 47 -4.73 10.23 -0.56
CA VAL A 47 -5.46 8.94 -0.47
C VAL A 47 -6.10 8.81 0.91
N GLN A 48 -5.33 9.02 1.98
CA GLN A 48 -5.83 8.97 3.36
C GLN A 48 -6.92 10.02 3.63
N SER A 49 -6.80 11.23 3.06
CA SER A 49 -7.87 12.25 3.15
C SER A 49 -9.14 11.80 2.42
N TYR A 50 -9.03 11.14 1.27
CA TYR A 50 -10.18 10.60 0.54
C TYR A 50 -10.88 9.51 1.35
N LEU A 51 -10.12 8.55 1.89
CA LEU A 51 -10.65 7.47 2.73
C LEU A 51 -11.37 8.01 3.98
N ARG A 52 -10.98 9.17 4.51
CA ARG A 52 -11.67 9.85 5.62
C ARG A 52 -12.87 10.71 5.21
N GLY A 53 -13.12 10.89 3.91
CA GLY A 53 -14.12 11.84 3.41
C GLY A 53 -13.70 13.31 3.58
N GLU A 54 -12.40 13.58 3.75
CA GLU A 54 -11.81 14.90 3.99
C GLU A 54 -11.11 15.48 2.74
N LEU A 55 -11.08 14.73 1.63
CA LEU A 55 -10.48 15.20 0.39
C LEU A 55 -11.30 16.37 -0.18
N LYS A 56 -10.63 17.51 -0.37
CA LYS A 56 -11.26 18.73 -0.87
C LYS A 56 -11.52 18.74 -2.39
N SER A 57 -10.79 17.92 -3.15
CA SER A 57 -10.79 17.97 -4.61
C SER A 57 -10.16 16.71 -5.20
N LEU A 58 -10.89 16.01 -6.07
CA LEU A 58 -10.39 14.88 -6.87
C LEU A 58 -9.33 15.30 -7.91
N PRO A 59 -9.50 16.39 -8.68
CA PRO A 59 -8.43 16.87 -9.57
C PRO A 59 -7.10 17.16 -8.84
N ASN A 60 -7.17 17.53 -7.57
CA ASN A 60 -5.96 17.70 -6.76
C ASN A 60 -5.33 16.35 -6.39
N LEU A 61 -6.10 15.30 -6.13
CA LEU A 61 -5.58 13.93 -5.96
C LEU A 61 -4.87 13.48 -7.25
N GLU A 62 -5.51 13.63 -8.40
CA GLU A 62 -4.98 13.28 -9.73
C GLU A 62 -3.62 13.96 -9.99
N ARG A 63 -3.51 15.27 -9.73
CA ARG A 63 -2.23 15.98 -9.85
C ARG A 63 -1.12 15.41 -8.95
N PHE A 64 -1.45 15.02 -7.72
CA PHE A 64 -0.46 14.40 -6.82
C PHE A 64 -0.15 12.96 -7.24
N HIS A 65 -1.09 12.29 -7.89
CA HIS A 65 -0.90 10.97 -8.45
C HIS A 65 0.08 11.00 -9.63
N GLU A 66 -0.11 11.91 -10.59
CA GLU A 66 0.81 12.12 -11.72
C GLU A 66 2.23 12.46 -11.25
N ALA A 67 2.35 13.39 -10.29
CA ALA A 67 3.66 13.78 -9.74
C ALA A 67 4.36 12.62 -9.02
N PHE A 68 3.59 11.76 -8.34
CA PHE A 68 4.11 10.55 -7.73
C PHE A 68 4.55 9.52 -8.77
N ALA A 69 3.75 9.31 -9.83
CA ALA A 69 4.08 8.37 -10.91
C ALA A 69 5.40 8.76 -11.60
N GLN A 70 5.57 10.04 -11.94
CA GLN A 70 6.82 10.54 -12.49
C GLN A 70 8.00 10.31 -11.53
N TRP A 71 7.82 10.64 -10.24
CA TRP A 71 8.88 10.42 -9.24
C TRP A 71 9.25 8.94 -9.08
N ARG A 72 8.28 8.03 -9.13
CA ARG A 72 8.51 6.58 -9.07
C ARG A 72 9.38 6.11 -10.23
N GLU A 73 9.16 6.61 -11.44
CA GLU A 73 9.99 6.28 -12.61
C GLU A 73 11.44 6.77 -12.49
N GLU A 74 11.67 7.81 -11.68
CA GLU A 74 12.98 8.40 -11.42
C GLU A 74 13.72 7.73 -10.23
N LEU A 75 13.09 6.76 -9.56
CA LEU A 75 13.75 6.00 -8.50
C LEU A 75 14.93 5.21 -9.07
N THR A 76 16.01 5.15 -8.28
CA THR A 76 17.17 4.33 -8.66
C THR A 76 16.74 2.88 -8.63
N GLN A 77 16.79 2.19 -9.77
CA GLN A 77 16.41 0.78 -9.86
C GLN A 77 17.57 -0.11 -9.46
N ASP A 78 17.27 -1.19 -8.73
CA ASP A 78 18.23 -2.20 -8.29
C ASP A 78 17.54 -3.58 -8.23
N ASP A 79 18.29 -4.66 -8.39
CA ASP A 79 17.76 -6.02 -8.22
C ASP A 79 17.72 -6.44 -6.73
N ALA A 80 18.19 -5.58 -5.83
CA ALA A 80 18.17 -5.83 -4.39
C ALA A 80 16.75 -6.00 -3.83
N LEU A 81 16.59 -6.89 -2.85
CA LEU A 81 15.35 -7.09 -2.11
C LEU A 81 14.76 -5.78 -1.55
N ALA A 82 15.63 -4.88 -1.08
CA ALA A 82 15.23 -3.57 -0.56
C ALA A 82 14.51 -2.73 -1.62
N TYR A 83 14.97 -2.76 -2.88
CA TYR A 83 14.30 -2.07 -3.98
C TYR A 83 12.97 -2.75 -4.32
N GLN A 84 12.92 -4.08 -4.37
CA GLN A 84 11.68 -4.82 -4.65
C GLN A 84 10.58 -4.48 -3.64
N ILE A 85 10.92 -4.39 -2.35
CA ILE A 85 9.96 -4.00 -1.30
C ILE A 85 9.56 -2.52 -1.44
N ALA A 86 10.51 -1.63 -1.72
CA ALA A 86 10.24 -0.22 -1.94
C ALA A 86 9.30 -0.01 -3.15
N GLU A 87 9.54 -0.72 -4.24
CA GLU A 87 8.75 -0.67 -5.47
C GLU A 87 7.35 -1.25 -5.27
N LEU A 88 7.20 -2.38 -4.56
CA LEU A 88 5.89 -2.88 -4.15
C LEU A 88 5.13 -1.85 -3.31
N THR A 89 5.82 -1.18 -2.38
CA THR A 89 5.19 -0.14 -1.54
C THR A 89 4.69 1.03 -2.40
N CYS A 90 5.44 1.40 -3.44
CA CYS A 90 5.02 2.37 -4.44
C CYS A 90 3.84 1.88 -5.29
N SER A 91 3.85 0.63 -5.77
CA SER A 91 2.73 0.00 -6.49
C SER A 91 1.45 0.02 -5.66
N CYS A 92 1.53 -0.32 -4.37
CA CYS A 92 0.39 -0.27 -3.46
C CYS A 92 -0.22 1.15 -3.39
N LEU A 93 0.61 2.19 -3.26
CA LEU A 93 0.09 3.56 -3.20
C LEU A 93 -0.48 4.03 -4.54
N TYR A 94 0.17 3.65 -5.65
CA TYR A 94 -0.29 3.90 -7.00
C TYR A 94 -1.68 3.31 -7.23
N SER A 95 -1.83 2.00 -7.02
CA SER A 95 -3.10 1.29 -7.21
C SER A 95 -4.20 1.78 -6.26
N ALA A 96 -3.84 2.28 -5.07
CA ALA A 96 -4.80 2.93 -4.18
C ALA A 96 -5.37 4.22 -4.79
N ALA A 97 -4.52 5.04 -5.42
CA ALA A 97 -4.95 6.25 -6.10
C ALA A 97 -5.75 5.93 -7.38
N GLU A 98 -5.29 4.97 -8.19
CA GLU A 98 -6.01 4.52 -9.37
C GLU A 98 -7.39 3.96 -9.03
N SER A 99 -7.52 3.12 -8.01
CA SER A 99 -8.84 2.61 -7.56
C SER A 99 -9.80 3.73 -7.13
N ILE A 100 -9.30 4.90 -6.72
CA ILE A 100 -10.11 6.08 -6.38
C ILE A 100 -10.50 6.86 -7.64
N LEU A 101 -9.58 6.99 -8.60
CA LEU A 101 -9.74 7.81 -9.80
C LEU A 101 -10.50 7.05 -10.91
N ASP A 102 -10.28 5.74 -11.02
CA ASP A 102 -10.91 4.81 -11.94
C ASP A 102 -11.56 3.63 -11.17
N PRO A 103 -12.90 3.63 -11.03
CA PRO A 103 -13.66 2.55 -10.39
C PRO A 103 -13.53 1.16 -11.04
N GLU A 104 -12.97 1.04 -12.25
CA GLU A 104 -12.77 -0.25 -12.92
C GLU A 104 -11.39 -0.86 -12.61
N CYS A 105 -10.46 -0.07 -12.05
CA CYS A 105 -9.14 -0.56 -11.65
C CYS A 105 -9.25 -1.54 -10.47
N ASP A 106 -8.61 -2.71 -10.60
CA ASP A 106 -8.48 -3.73 -9.56
C ASP A 106 -7.13 -4.45 -9.67
N ASP A 107 -6.15 -3.94 -8.93
CA ASP A 107 -4.80 -4.52 -8.85
C ASP A 107 -4.59 -5.36 -7.58
N VAL A 108 -5.63 -5.61 -6.78
CA VAL A 108 -5.44 -6.22 -5.45
C VAL A 108 -4.85 -7.61 -5.56
N GLU A 109 -5.33 -8.42 -6.51
CA GLU A 109 -4.77 -9.75 -6.75
C GLU A 109 -3.28 -9.68 -7.12
N LEU A 110 -2.91 -8.76 -8.00
CA LEU A 110 -1.52 -8.59 -8.44
C LEU A 110 -0.62 -8.17 -7.27
N ILE A 111 -1.05 -7.22 -6.45
CA ILE A 111 -0.30 -6.79 -5.25
C ILE A 111 -0.11 -7.96 -4.28
N LEU A 112 -1.13 -8.78 -4.06
CA LEU A 112 -1.01 -9.94 -3.18
C LEU A 112 -0.02 -10.98 -3.72
N GLN A 113 0.01 -11.17 -5.04
CA GLN A 113 0.99 -12.03 -5.72
C GLN A 113 2.41 -11.47 -5.59
N ASP A 114 2.60 -10.16 -5.76
CA ASP A 114 3.92 -9.52 -5.62
C ASP A 114 4.45 -9.65 -4.18
N VAL A 115 3.59 -9.52 -3.16
CA VAL A 115 3.97 -9.80 -1.76
C VAL A 115 4.46 -11.24 -1.60
N ASP A 116 3.76 -12.21 -2.18
CA ASP A 116 4.14 -13.62 -2.11
C ASP A 116 5.45 -13.91 -2.86
N ALA A 117 5.68 -13.23 -3.98
CA ALA A 117 6.94 -13.31 -4.71
C ALA A 117 8.13 -12.80 -3.87
N ILE A 118 7.95 -11.69 -3.16
CA ILE A 118 8.97 -11.17 -2.24
C ILE A 118 9.25 -12.15 -1.10
N TYR A 119 8.22 -12.77 -0.52
CA TYR A 119 8.44 -13.82 0.48
C TYR A 119 9.28 -14.97 -0.05
N HIS A 120 9.04 -15.41 -1.28
CA HIS A 120 9.86 -16.43 -1.90
C HIS A 120 11.33 -16.00 -2.06
N SER A 121 11.58 -14.73 -2.41
CA SER A 121 12.95 -14.18 -2.42
C SER A 121 13.60 -14.15 -1.03
N MET A 122 12.82 -13.96 0.03
CA MET A 122 13.29 -13.92 1.42
C MET A 122 13.59 -15.30 2.02
N GLU A 123 13.03 -16.39 1.50
CA GLU A 123 13.19 -17.76 2.05
C GLU A 123 14.67 -18.19 2.15
N SER A 124 15.53 -17.66 1.28
CA SER A 124 16.98 -17.93 1.31
C SER A 124 17.77 -17.06 2.29
N LEU A 125 17.15 -16.03 2.86
CA LEU A 125 17.79 -14.97 3.64
C LEU A 125 17.41 -15.02 5.13
N THR A 126 16.23 -15.56 5.45
CA THR A 126 15.72 -15.61 6.83
C THR A 126 14.77 -16.79 7.04
N ASP A 127 14.80 -17.35 8.25
CA ASP A 127 13.86 -18.40 8.68
C ASP A 127 12.52 -17.82 9.16
N SER A 128 12.37 -16.49 9.20
CA SER A 128 11.16 -15.80 9.68
C SER A 128 10.02 -15.69 8.67
N VAL A 129 10.20 -16.15 7.42
CA VAL A 129 9.17 -16.05 6.37
C VAL A 129 7.82 -16.65 6.78
N PRO A 130 7.73 -17.83 7.44
CA PRO A 130 6.45 -18.38 7.88
C PRO A 130 5.69 -17.46 8.86
N ASP A 131 6.41 -16.80 9.77
CA ASP A 131 5.81 -15.87 10.75
C ASP A 131 5.30 -14.60 10.05
N LEU A 132 6.06 -14.08 9.07
CA LEU A 132 5.64 -12.93 8.26
C LEU A 132 4.41 -13.24 7.40
N GLN A 133 4.33 -14.44 6.83
CA GLN A 133 3.16 -14.91 6.09
C GLN A 133 1.93 -15.02 6.99
N ALA A 134 2.09 -15.53 8.21
CA ALA A 134 1.01 -15.57 9.21
C ALA A 134 0.54 -14.15 9.56
N TYR A 135 1.47 -13.22 9.80
CA TYR A 135 1.16 -11.83 10.07
C TYR A 135 0.43 -11.14 8.91
N LYS A 136 0.85 -11.35 7.65
CA LYS A 136 0.12 -10.89 6.46
C LYS A 136 -1.31 -11.44 6.44
N ALA A 137 -1.48 -12.73 6.75
CA ALA A 137 -2.80 -13.35 6.75
C ALA A 137 -3.73 -12.75 7.81
N ASP A 138 -3.20 -12.49 9.01
CA ASP A 138 -3.93 -11.83 10.09
C ASP A 138 -4.33 -10.39 9.70
N ILE A 139 -3.42 -9.64 9.07
CA ILE A 139 -3.71 -8.30 8.54
C ILE A 139 -4.82 -8.35 7.49
N LEU A 140 -4.69 -9.24 6.52
CA LEU A 140 -5.65 -9.34 5.42
C LEU A 140 -7.04 -9.75 5.93
N GLN A 141 -7.09 -10.65 6.91
CA GLN A 141 -8.35 -11.05 7.55
C GLN A 141 -8.97 -9.86 8.30
N GLY A 142 -8.20 -9.16 9.12
CA GLY A 142 -8.68 -7.99 9.86
C GLY A 142 -9.20 -6.88 8.95
N LEU A 143 -8.48 -6.58 7.86
CA LEU A 143 -8.92 -5.62 6.85
C LEU A 143 -10.19 -6.09 6.13
N THR A 144 -10.29 -7.37 5.78
CA THR A 144 -11.49 -7.94 5.13
C THR A 144 -12.72 -7.79 6.02
N ASP A 145 -12.59 -8.08 7.31
CA ASP A 145 -13.68 -7.97 8.27
C ASP A 145 -14.15 -6.52 8.41
N ILE A 146 -13.21 -5.58 8.55
CA ILE A 146 -13.50 -4.14 8.66
C ILE A 146 -14.14 -3.59 7.37
N LEU A 147 -13.70 -4.04 6.20
CA LEU A 147 -14.09 -3.50 4.90
C LEU A 147 -15.31 -4.19 4.29
N SER A 148 -15.79 -5.30 4.87
CA SER A 148 -16.90 -6.11 4.34
C SER A 148 -18.17 -5.31 3.97
N GLU A 149 -18.49 -4.29 4.76
CA GLU A 149 -19.67 -3.42 4.56
C GLU A 149 -19.34 -2.10 3.84
N ALA A 150 -18.06 -1.84 3.52
CA ALA A 150 -17.61 -0.57 2.94
C ALA A 150 -17.94 -0.48 1.43
N LYS A 151 -18.88 0.40 1.07
CA LYS A 151 -19.30 0.63 -0.32
C LYS A 151 -18.83 1.95 -0.92
N GLN A 152 -18.52 2.92 -0.06
CA GLN A 152 -18.04 4.25 -0.42
C GLN A 152 -17.29 4.89 0.76
N ALA A 153 -16.52 5.95 0.49
CA ALA A 153 -15.96 6.79 1.56
C ALA A 153 -17.08 7.55 2.32
N PRO A 154 -16.87 7.92 3.60
CA PRO A 154 -15.69 7.65 4.41
C PRO A 154 -15.66 6.23 4.99
N LEU A 155 -14.46 5.72 5.25
CA LEU A 155 -14.25 4.49 6.02
C LEU A 155 -14.50 4.70 7.51
N SER A 156 -14.76 3.60 8.23
CA SER A 156 -14.93 3.63 9.69
C SER A 156 -13.64 4.03 10.41
N LYS A 157 -13.77 4.47 11.66
CA LYS A 157 -12.61 4.75 12.52
C LYS A 157 -11.80 3.48 12.80
N ASP A 158 -12.43 2.32 12.73
CA ASP A 158 -11.80 1.02 13.01
C ASP A 158 -10.70 0.73 11.99
N TYR A 159 -10.91 1.07 10.70
CA TYR A 159 -9.85 0.97 9.68
C TYR A 159 -8.59 1.77 10.08
N PHE A 160 -8.77 3.03 10.49
CA PHE A 160 -7.64 3.88 10.87
C PHE A 160 -7.06 3.54 12.25
N GLY A 161 -7.85 2.94 13.13
CA GLY A 161 -7.38 2.38 14.39
C GLY A 161 -6.48 1.18 14.13
N PHE A 162 -6.97 0.24 13.31
CA PHE A 162 -6.26 -0.96 12.89
C PHE A 162 -4.89 -0.64 12.29
N LEU A 163 -4.81 0.32 11.36
CA LEU A 163 -3.53 0.71 10.76
C LEU A 163 -2.50 1.24 11.77
N LYS A 164 -2.94 1.85 12.88
CA LYS A 164 -2.03 2.33 13.93
C LYS A 164 -1.53 1.21 14.85
N GLU A 165 -2.24 0.09 14.87
CA GLU A 165 -1.88 -1.10 15.66
C GLU A 165 -0.90 -2.00 14.89
N CYS A 166 -0.82 -1.86 13.57
CA CYS A 166 0.25 -2.46 12.76
C CYS A 166 1.59 -1.78 13.08
N ASP A 167 2.35 -2.37 14.00
CA ASP A 167 3.64 -1.86 14.46
C ASP A 167 4.84 -2.34 13.62
N THR A 168 4.62 -3.36 12.78
CA THR A 168 5.63 -4.00 11.95
C THR A 168 5.18 -4.03 10.49
N SER A 169 6.12 -3.87 9.56
CA SER A 169 5.88 -4.04 8.12
C SER A 169 5.65 -5.52 7.75
N LEU A 170 5.14 -5.78 6.55
CA LEU A 170 4.94 -7.15 6.07
C LEU A 170 6.25 -7.93 5.87
N PHE A 171 7.40 -7.24 5.89
CA PHE A 171 8.72 -7.77 5.57
C PHE A 171 9.74 -7.64 6.72
N GLY A 172 9.30 -7.27 7.94
CA GLY A 172 10.16 -7.25 9.13
C GLY A 172 10.99 -5.97 9.33
N LEU A 173 10.29 -4.84 9.40
CA LEU A 173 10.80 -3.50 9.74
C LEU A 173 9.84 -2.83 10.72
#